data_AF-A0A7J8K4Y3-F1
#
_entry.id   AF-A0A7J8K4Y3-F1
#
_cell.length_a   1.000
_cell.length_b   1.000
_cell.length_c   1.000
_cell.angle_alpha   90.00
_cell.angle_beta   90.00
_cell.angle_gamma   90.00
#
_symmetry.space_group_name_H-M   'P 1'
#
loop_
_entity.id
_entity.type
_entity.pdbx_description
1 polymer ?
#
loop_
_entity_poly.entity_id
_entity_poly.type
_entity_poly.pdbx_seq_one_letter_code
_entity_poly.pdbx_strand_id
1 'polypeptide(L)'
;MAARGLAIERERHGRDSGELRRLLNSLECKQDEYTRSMILHSITRCVYLLEAEASACTTDDIMLVGSMLDDKDNSVRIQALNTLKAFSGIRKFRLKIQEHSIKVLELISTIWDSELHIASLRLLNNLPLPDFAHPQLRRVMPALMEILQSNYILAQVQAIRLLSSLAQKNDLLYDILNCQVHSNFLNLFQATQPGSLLFEVLLFAERLSEGRNTSHYRAVKWHYNEKSLHEALFGDESRLADRLLALVIHPEEEVQIQACKVIVSLQCPQDMQVRPSFCQASHSYFDRE
;
A
#
# COMPACT_ATOMS: atom_id res chain seq x y z
N MET A 1 40.66 20.41 35.21
CA MET A 1 39.55 19.51 35.59
C MET A 1 38.14 20.14 35.46
N ALA A 2 37.96 21.29 34.79
CA ALA A 2 36.64 21.94 34.68
C ALA A 2 35.86 21.66 33.37
N ALA A 3 36.48 21.04 32.35
CA ALA A 3 35.85 20.87 31.03
C ALA A 3 34.95 19.62 30.90
N ARG A 4 35.05 18.64 31.83
CA ARG A 4 34.24 17.42 31.80
C ARG A 4 32.86 17.56 32.45
N GLY A 5 32.64 18.59 33.28
CA GLY A 5 31.32 18.86 33.89
C GLY A 5 30.32 19.52 32.93
N LEU A 6 30.79 20.44 32.10
CA LEU A 6 29.94 21.21 31.17
C LEU A 6 29.44 20.39 29.97
N ALA A 7 30.16 19.35 29.55
CA ALA A 7 29.73 18.46 28.49
C ALA A 7 28.58 17.52 28.94
N ILE A 8 28.65 17.05 30.19
CA ILE A 8 27.64 16.15 30.77
C ILE A 8 26.35 16.91 31.12
N GLU A 9 26.44 18.20 31.47
CA GLU A 9 25.25 19.04 31.70
C GLU A 9 24.55 19.45 30.40
N ARG A 10 25.28 19.62 29.29
CA ARG A 10 24.69 19.86 27.96
C ARG A 10 23.99 18.62 27.39
N GLU A 11 24.48 17.41 27.71
CA GLU A 11 23.79 16.15 27.35
C GLU A 11 22.52 15.88 28.18
N ARG A 12 22.37 16.51 29.36
CA ARG A 12 21.16 16.40 30.18
C ARG A 12 20.09 17.44 29.83
N HIS A 13 20.46 18.63 29.36
CA HIS A 13 19.53 19.69 28.97
C HIS A 13 19.02 19.58 27.51
N GLY A 14 19.55 18.67 26.70
CA GLY A 14 19.06 18.42 25.34
C GLY A 14 17.91 17.40 25.25
N ARG A 15 17.35 16.93 26.36
CA ARG A 15 16.43 15.76 26.40
C ARG A 15 14.93 16.07 26.39
N ASP A 16 14.52 17.29 26.70
CA ASP A 16 13.11 17.71 26.65
C ASP A 16 13.06 19.24 26.51
N SER A 17 12.95 19.71 25.27
CA SER A 17 12.77 21.13 24.95
C SER A 17 11.33 21.60 25.23
N GLY A 18 10.41 20.66 25.49
CA GLY A 18 8.98 20.89 25.59
C GLY A 18 8.36 21.47 24.32
N GLU A 19 9.06 21.46 23.18
CA GLU A 19 8.62 22.07 21.94
C GLU A 19 7.42 21.31 21.37
N LEU A 20 7.48 19.98 21.34
CA LEU A 20 6.37 19.16 20.85
C LEU A 20 5.12 19.36 21.72
N ARG A 21 5.27 19.44 23.04
CA ARG A 21 4.17 19.71 23.97
C ARG A 21 3.56 21.10 23.76
N ARG A 22 4.39 22.13 23.55
CA ARG A 22 3.92 23.51 23.26
C ARG A 22 3.14 23.57 21.95
N LEU A 23 3.57 22.86 20.92
CA LEU A 23 2.87 22.79 19.64
C LEU A 23 1.53 22.05 19.75
N LEU A 24 1.49 20.92 20.46
CA LEU A 24 0.25 20.17 20.70
C LEU A 24 -0.78 21.02 21.47
N ASN A 25 -0.36 21.69 22.54
CA ASN A 25 -1.25 22.60 23.28
C ASN A 25 -1.74 23.76 22.41
N SER A 26 -0.90 24.24 21.49
CA SER A 26 -1.29 25.30 20.55
C SER A 26 -2.33 24.80 19.54
N LEU A 27 -2.22 23.55 19.10
CA LEU A 27 -3.18 22.92 18.18
C LEU A 27 -4.60 22.82 18.75
N GLU A 28 -4.74 22.70 20.08
CA GLU A 28 -6.05 22.67 20.77
C GLU A 28 -6.78 24.03 20.73
N CYS A 29 -6.03 25.13 20.55
CA CYS A 29 -6.61 26.46 20.49
C CYS A 29 -7.36 26.71 19.18
N LYS A 30 -8.36 27.60 19.21
CA LYS A 30 -9.00 28.06 17.97
C LYS A 30 -8.00 28.86 17.14
N GLN A 31 -7.68 28.33 15.97
CA GLN A 31 -6.80 28.94 14.99
C GLN A 31 -7.43 28.92 13.60
N ASP A 32 -6.96 29.79 12.71
CA ASP A 32 -7.23 29.69 11.29
C ASP A 32 -6.56 28.45 10.68
N GLU A 33 -7.00 28.07 9.49
CA GLU A 33 -6.61 26.83 8.81
C GLU A 33 -5.13 26.82 8.43
N TYR A 34 -4.57 27.97 8.03
CA TYR A 34 -3.17 28.09 7.66
C TYR A 34 -2.26 27.87 8.88
N THR A 35 -2.54 28.56 9.99
CA THR A 35 -1.74 28.40 11.22
C THR A 35 -1.82 26.97 11.74
N ARG A 36 -3.00 26.34 11.68
CA ARG A 36 -3.18 24.93 12.09
C ARG A 36 -2.35 23.96 11.25
N SER A 37 -2.35 24.16 9.93
CA SER A 37 -1.52 23.38 9.01
C SER A 37 -0.02 23.53 9.33
N MET A 38 0.44 24.76 9.60
CA MET A 38 1.84 25.02 9.98
C MET A 38 2.24 24.39 11.32
N ILE A 39 1.33 24.37 12.30
CA ILE A 39 1.57 23.69 13.58
C ILE A 39 1.69 22.18 13.36
N LEU A 40 0.77 21.55 12.62
CA LEU A 40 0.84 20.12 12.31
C LEU A 40 2.12 19.75 11.55
N HIS A 41 2.54 20.60 10.61
CA HIS A 41 3.82 20.44 9.92
C HIS A 41 5.01 20.49 10.90
N SER A 42 4.98 21.43 11.85
CA SER A 42 6.03 21.57 12.86
C SER A 42 6.04 20.40 13.85
N ILE A 43 4.87 19.90 14.25
CA ILE A 43 4.71 18.67 15.05
C ILE A 43 5.32 17.49 14.29
N THR A 44 5.00 17.32 13.00
CA THR A 44 5.57 16.26 12.15
C THR A 44 7.10 16.27 12.19
N ARG A 45 7.73 17.45 12.05
CA ARG A 45 9.18 17.60 12.14
C ARG A 45 9.71 17.25 13.52
N CYS A 46 9.05 17.70 14.58
CA CYS A 46 9.42 17.36 15.96
C CYS A 46 9.35 15.86 16.21
N VAL A 47 8.34 15.16 15.68
CA VAL A 47 8.24 13.69 15.84
C VAL A 47 9.44 12.96 15.24
N TYR A 48 9.97 13.43 14.11
CA TYR A 48 11.17 12.84 13.50
C TYR A 48 12.47 13.22 14.18
N LEU A 49 12.56 14.42 14.77
CA LEU A 49 13.81 14.98 15.30
C LEU A 49 13.97 14.79 16.82
N LEU A 50 12.86 14.68 17.55
CA LEU A 50 12.79 14.68 19.02
C LEU A 50 12.16 13.38 19.52
N GLU A 51 12.85 12.26 19.32
CA GLU A 51 12.34 10.91 19.63
C GLU A 51 11.87 10.77 21.09
N ALA A 52 12.60 11.37 22.04
CA ALA A 52 12.25 11.32 23.46
C ALA A 52 10.93 12.05 23.75
N GLU A 53 10.73 13.24 23.18
CA GLU A 53 9.47 14.00 23.32
C GLU A 53 8.31 13.29 22.63
N ALA A 54 8.53 12.80 21.41
CA ALA A 54 7.51 12.07 20.66
C ALA A 54 7.09 10.78 21.40
N SER A 55 8.04 10.10 22.03
CA SER A 55 7.79 8.95 22.89
C SER A 55 7.11 9.30 24.21
N ALA A 56 7.12 10.57 24.64
CA ALA A 56 6.41 11.05 25.82
C ALA A 56 4.96 11.47 25.55
N CYS A 57 4.56 11.62 24.28
CA CYS A 57 3.16 11.90 23.92
C CYS A 57 2.18 10.82 24.42
N THR A 58 0.92 11.21 24.60
CA THR A 58 -0.18 10.37 25.07
C THR A 58 -1.06 9.92 23.91
N THR A 59 -2.01 9.02 24.18
CA THR A 59 -3.04 8.65 23.21
C THR A 59 -3.98 9.82 22.89
N ASP A 60 -4.15 10.75 23.82
CA ASP A 60 -4.99 11.94 23.63
C ASP A 60 -4.34 12.90 22.63
N ASP A 61 -3.00 13.01 22.66
CA ASP A 61 -2.24 13.77 21.65
C ASP A 61 -2.47 13.19 20.24
N ILE A 62 -2.54 11.85 20.12
CA ILE A 62 -2.85 11.18 18.84
C ILE A 62 -4.30 11.45 18.42
N MET A 63 -5.25 11.40 19.35
CA MET A 63 -6.65 11.71 19.08
C MET A 63 -6.86 13.17 18.65
N LEU A 64 -6.12 14.10 19.25
CA LEU A 64 -6.12 15.50 18.86
C LEU A 64 -5.70 15.65 17.39
N VAL A 65 -4.57 15.05 17.00
CA VAL A 65 -4.13 15.06 15.59
C VAL A 65 -5.15 14.35 14.70
N GLY A 66 -5.70 13.22 15.14
CA GLY A 66 -6.73 12.45 14.43
C GLY A 66 -8.01 13.25 14.16
N SER A 67 -8.42 14.11 15.11
CA SER A 67 -9.60 14.97 14.94
C SER A 67 -9.44 16.00 13.81
N MET A 68 -8.20 16.33 13.44
CA MET A 68 -7.92 17.24 12.33
C MET A 68 -8.23 16.63 10.94
N LEU A 69 -8.50 15.32 10.86
CA LEU A 69 -8.98 14.67 9.64
C LEU A 69 -10.41 15.11 9.25
N ASP A 70 -11.18 15.64 10.20
CA ASP A 70 -12.52 16.19 9.97
C ASP A 70 -12.52 17.69 9.66
N ASP A 71 -11.35 18.32 9.60
CA ASP A 71 -11.26 19.74 9.24
C ASP A 71 -11.81 19.99 7.83
N LYS A 72 -12.29 21.20 7.52
CA LYS A 72 -12.81 21.53 6.17
C LYS A 72 -11.68 21.75 5.14
N ASP A 73 -10.50 22.15 5.59
CA ASP A 73 -9.37 22.51 4.74
C ASP A 73 -8.47 21.30 4.44
N ASN A 74 -8.15 21.11 3.16
CA ASN A 74 -7.33 19.96 2.73
C ASN A 74 -5.89 20.05 3.24
N SER A 75 -5.30 21.25 3.37
CA SER A 75 -3.94 21.41 3.87
C SER A 75 -3.85 20.92 5.32
N VAL A 76 -4.84 21.25 6.15
CA VAL A 76 -4.94 20.74 7.53
C VAL A 76 -5.04 19.21 7.55
N ARG A 77 -5.93 18.62 6.74
CA ARG A 77 -6.06 17.15 6.63
C ARG A 77 -4.75 16.49 6.18
N ILE A 78 -4.08 17.05 5.18
CA ILE A 78 -2.79 16.55 4.66
C ILE A 78 -1.72 16.57 5.75
N GLN A 79 -1.59 17.67 6.50
CA GLN A 79 -0.60 17.75 7.57
C GLN A 79 -0.96 16.84 8.74
N ALA A 80 -2.24 16.63 9.04
CA ALA A 80 -2.69 15.67 10.04
C ALA A 80 -2.31 14.24 9.65
N LEU A 81 -2.55 13.83 8.40
CA LEU A 81 -2.16 12.52 7.86
C LEU A 81 -0.64 12.31 7.94
N ASN A 82 0.15 13.32 7.57
CA ASN A 82 1.61 13.26 7.67
C ASN A 82 2.09 13.16 9.12
N THR A 83 1.43 13.86 10.03
CA THR A 83 1.71 13.81 11.48
C THR A 83 1.40 12.43 12.04
N LEU A 84 0.23 11.86 11.74
CA LEU A 84 -0.13 10.49 12.12
C LEU A 84 0.84 9.47 11.53
N LYS A 85 1.28 9.65 10.27
CA LYS A 85 2.30 8.80 9.65
C LYS A 85 3.65 8.89 10.36
N ALA A 86 4.02 10.04 10.91
CA ALA A 86 5.24 10.18 11.70
C ALA A 86 5.09 9.42 13.03
N PHE A 87 3.97 9.62 13.74
CA PHE A 87 3.68 8.91 14.99
C PHE A 87 3.53 7.39 14.81
N SER A 88 3.10 6.90 13.65
CA SER A 88 3.00 5.45 13.39
C SER A 88 4.38 4.77 13.37
N GLY A 89 5.47 5.52 13.26
CA GLY A 89 6.84 5.04 13.52
C GLY A 89 7.03 4.54 14.95
N ILE A 90 6.27 5.07 15.91
CA ILE A 90 6.36 4.74 17.33
C ILE A 90 5.34 3.63 17.65
N ARG A 91 5.84 2.45 18.02
CA ARG A 91 5.05 1.22 18.18
C ARG A 91 3.81 1.40 19.07
N LYS A 92 3.92 2.16 20.18
CA LYS A 92 2.81 2.33 21.15
C LYS A 92 1.60 3.07 20.57
N PHE A 93 1.76 3.87 19.52
CA PHE A 93 0.65 4.64 18.93
C PHE A 93 -0.01 3.95 17.73
N ARG A 94 0.62 2.91 17.14
CA ARG A 94 0.11 2.27 15.93
C ARG A 94 -1.33 1.80 16.04
N LEU A 95 -1.69 1.14 17.15
CA LEU A 95 -3.06 0.66 17.38
C LEU A 95 -4.06 1.81 17.46
N LYS A 96 -3.68 2.92 18.12
CA LYS A 96 -4.56 4.09 18.23
C LYS A 96 -4.76 4.77 16.89
N ILE A 97 -3.69 4.90 16.09
CA ILE A 97 -3.74 5.48 14.75
C ILE A 97 -4.60 4.63 13.79
N GLN A 98 -4.59 3.29 13.96
CA GLN A 98 -5.43 2.39 13.17
C GLN A 98 -6.93 2.66 13.34
N GLU A 99 -7.39 3.22 14.46
CA GLU A 99 -8.80 3.56 14.65
C GLU A 99 -9.29 4.60 13.61
N HIS A 100 -8.37 5.39 13.04
CA HIS A 100 -8.69 6.36 11.98
C HIS A 100 -8.71 5.74 10.57
N SER A 101 -8.43 4.44 10.39
CA SER A 101 -8.31 3.84 9.06
C SER A 101 -9.57 3.97 8.22
N ILE A 102 -10.76 3.89 8.84
CA ILE A 102 -12.04 4.06 8.14
C ILE A 102 -12.18 5.47 7.60
N LYS A 103 -11.83 6.49 8.41
CA LYS A 103 -11.85 7.89 7.97
C LYS A 103 -10.86 8.14 6.84
N VAL A 104 -9.65 7.59 6.94
CA VAL A 104 -8.63 7.74 5.89
C VAL A 104 -9.11 7.11 4.58
N LEU A 105 -9.76 5.95 4.64
CA LEU A 105 -10.37 5.29 3.48
C LEU A 105 -11.53 6.11 2.90
N GLU A 106 -12.36 6.73 3.74
CA GLU A 106 -13.41 7.66 3.31
C GLU A 106 -12.82 8.86 2.53
N LEU A 107 -11.76 9.50 3.06
CA LEU A 107 -11.09 10.62 2.41
C LEU A 107 -10.60 10.25 1.00
N ILE A 108 -9.97 9.08 0.84
CA ILE A 108 -9.50 8.56 -0.46
C ILE A 108 -10.64 8.46 -1.49
N SER A 109 -11.84 8.06 -1.05
CA SER A 109 -12.98 7.87 -1.96
C SER A 109 -13.82 9.12 -2.22
N THR A 110 -13.65 10.19 -1.43
CA THR A 110 -14.57 11.34 -1.43
C THR A 110 -13.93 12.64 -1.89
N ILE A 111 -12.60 12.79 -1.76
CA ILE A 111 -11.90 14.03 -2.09
C ILE A 111 -10.82 13.73 -3.12
N TRP A 112 -10.98 14.28 -4.33
CA TRP A 112 -10.06 14.04 -5.44
C TRP A 112 -8.90 15.03 -5.46
N ASP A 113 -7.99 14.88 -4.49
CA ASP A 113 -6.79 15.70 -4.31
C ASP A 113 -5.56 14.80 -4.24
N SER A 114 -4.60 15.00 -5.16
CA SER A 114 -3.43 14.13 -5.28
C SER A 114 -2.53 14.15 -4.04
N GLU A 115 -2.37 15.29 -3.38
CA GLU A 115 -1.54 15.39 -2.18
C GLU A 115 -2.23 14.71 -0.99
N LEU A 116 -3.55 14.87 -0.89
CA LEU A 116 -4.35 14.15 0.09
C LEU A 116 -4.30 12.63 -0.12
N HIS A 117 -4.41 12.16 -1.38
CA HIS A 117 -4.25 10.75 -1.71
C HIS A 117 -2.88 10.23 -1.30
N ILE A 118 -1.80 10.96 -1.63
CA ILE A 118 -0.43 10.57 -1.26
C ILE A 118 -0.30 10.48 0.26
N ALA A 119 -0.75 11.49 1.01
CA ALA A 119 -0.65 11.49 2.47
C ALA A 119 -1.47 10.35 3.11
N SER A 120 -2.69 10.12 2.60
CA SER A 120 -3.60 9.06 3.07
C SER A 120 -3.00 7.69 2.84
N LEU A 121 -2.56 7.40 1.61
CA LEU A 121 -2.00 6.11 1.23
C LEU A 121 -0.65 5.85 1.91
N ARG A 122 0.19 6.88 2.12
CA ARG A 122 1.42 6.73 2.92
C ARG A 122 1.14 6.33 4.36
N LEU A 123 0.08 6.85 4.97
CA LEU A 123 -0.35 6.43 6.30
C LEU A 123 -0.81 4.97 6.27
N LEU A 124 -1.73 4.61 5.37
CA LEU A 124 -2.28 3.25 5.29
C LEU A 124 -1.21 2.19 5.01
N ASN A 125 -0.26 2.47 4.11
CA ASN A 125 0.86 1.57 3.81
C ASN A 125 1.78 1.31 5.02
N ASN A 126 1.71 2.13 6.07
CA ASN A 126 2.50 1.97 7.29
C ASN A 126 1.71 1.38 8.46
N LEU A 127 0.43 1.02 8.25
CA LEU A 127 -0.42 0.44 9.28
C LEU A 127 -0.79 -1.00 8.93
N PRO A 128 -0.76 -1.92 9.91
CA PRO A 128 -1.48 -3.18 9.74
C PRO A 128 -2.98 -2.86 9.60
N LEU A 129 -3.59 -3.09 8.45
CA LEU A 129 -5.03 -2.84 8.29
C LEU A 129 -5.84 -3.94 8.98
N PRO A 130 -6.71 -3.60 9.95
CA PRO A 130 -7.50 -4.57 10.70
C PRO A 130 -8.63 -5.14 9.83
N ASP A 131 -9.08 -6.36 10.15
CA ASP A 131 -10.09 -7.06 9.33
C ASP A 131 -11.43 -6.34 9.29
N PHE A 132 -11.78 -5.57 10.34
CA PHE A 132 -13.00 -4.76 10.34
C PHE A 132 -13.00 -3.67 9.26
N ALA A 133 -11.83 -3.31 8.71
CA ALA A 133 -11.73 -2.35 7.61
C ALA A 133 -12.04 -2.97 6.24
N HIS A 134 -12.12 -4.31 6.13
CA HIS A 134 -12.34 -5.00 4.86
C HIS A 134 -13.63 -4.57 4.12
N PRO A 135 -14.79 -4.40 4.77
CA PRO A 135 -15.98 -3.89 4.09
C PRO A 135 -15.77 -2.51 3.48
N GLN A 136 -15.07 -1.61 4.17
CA GLN A 136 -14.76 -0.28 3.65
C GLN A 136 -13.72 -0.34 2.53
N LEU A 137 -12.70 -1.19 2.64
CA LEU A 137 -11.72 -1.41 1.58
C LEU A 137 -12.37 -1.86 0.28
N ARG A 138 -13.34 -2.78 0.32
CA ARG A 138 -14.11 -3.19 -0.87
C ARG A 138 -14.85 -2.02 -1.52
N ARG A 139 -15.43 -1.12 -0.72
CA ARG A 139 -16.11 0.09 -1.23
C ARG A 139 -15.16 1.09 -1.86
N VAL A 140 -13.95 1.21 -1.32
CA VAL A 140 -12.93 2.18 -1.77
C VAL A 140 -12.05 1.61 -2.90
N MET A 141 -12.10 0.30 -3.15
CA MET A 141 -11.30 -0.38 -4.18
C MET A 141 -11.37 0.28 -5.58
N PRO A 142 -12.56 0.68 -6.09
CA PRO A 142 -12.63 1.38 -7.38
C PRO A 142 -11.88 2.71 -7.35
N ALA A 143 -11.97 3.50 -6.27
CA ALA A 143 -11.24 4.75 -6.13
C ALA A 143 -9.72 4.52 -6.09
N LEU A 144 -9.24 3.46 -5.41
CA LEU A 144 -7.83 3.07 -5.45
C LEU A 144 -7.36 2.72 -6.87
N MET A 145 -8.19 2.02 -7.63
CA MET A 145 -7.90 1.68 -9.02
C MET A 145 -7.88 2.91 -9.93
N GLU A 146 -8.76 3.88 -9.71
CA GLU A 146 -8.73 5.17 -10.41
C GLU A 146 -7.48 5.99 -10.07
N ILE A 147 -7.04 6.01 -8.81
CA ILE A 147 -5.79 6.68 -8.41
C ILE A 147 -4.58 6.04 -9.10
N LEU A 148 -4.53 4.70 -9.17
CA LEU A 148 -3.49 3.96 -9.87
C LEU A 148 -3.42 4.30 -11.36
N GLN A 149 -4.55 4.62 -11.97
CA GLN A 149 -4.66 4.96 -13.40
C GLN A 149 -4.57 6.46 -13.68
N SER A 150 -4.29 7.28 -12.65
CA SER A 150 -4.07 8.72 -12.80
C SER A 150 -2.67 9.04 -13.36
N ASN A 151 -2.40 10.31 -13.67
CA ASN A 151 -1.08 10.76 -14.14
C ASN A 151 -0.14 11.22 -13.00
N TYR A 152 -0.48 10.92 -11.74
CA TYR A 152 0.30 11.36 -10.57
C TYR A 152 1.15 10.21 -10.02
N ILE A 153 2.37 10.08 -10.55
CA ILE A 153 3.30 8.97 -10.26
C ILE A 153 3.40 8.63 -8.76
N LEU A 154 3.55 9.64 -7.90
CA LEU A 154 3.65 9.40 -6.46
C LEU A 154 2.37 8.79 -5.88
N ALA A 155 1.20 9.24 -6.31
CA ALA A 155 -0.07 8.66 -5.88
C ALA A 155 -0.24 7.24 -6.41
N GLN A 156 0.15 6.98 -7.66
CA GLN A 156 0.14 5.65 -8.27
C GLN A 156 0.99 4.66 -7.47
N VAL A 157 2.24 5.05 -7.13
CA VAL A 157 3.16 4.23 -6.30
C VAL A 157 2.57 3.92 -4.93
N GLN A 158 1.90 4.88 -4.29
CA GLN A 158 1.29 4.61 -2.97
C GLN A 158 0.04 3.73 -3.08
N ALA A 159 -0.79 3.92 -4.11
CA ALA A 159 -1.99 3.13 -4.33
C ALA A 159 -1.64 1.67 -4.64
N ILE A 160 -0.64 1.45 -5.50
CA ILE A 160 -0.25 0.11 -5.90
C ILE A 160 0.42 -0.68 -4.78
N ARG A 161 1.17 -0.03 -3.89
CA ARG A 161 1.71 -0.67 -2.69
C ARG A 161 0.61 -1.19 -1.78
N LEU A 162 -0.43 -0.37 -1.58
CA LEU A 162 -1.58 -0.77 -0.78
C LEU A 162 -2.29 -1.95 -1.45
N LEU A 163 -2.63 -1.83 -2.74
CA LEU A 163 -3.27 -2.91 -3.50
C LEU A 163 -2.44 -4.20 -3.51
N SER A 164 -1.12 -4.12 -3.61
CA SER A 164 -0.22 -5.27 -3.53
C SER A 164 -0.25 -5.95 -2.16
N SER A 165 -0.30 -5.16 -1.07
CA SER A 165 -0.45 -5.70 0.27
C SER A 165 -1.83 -6.36 0.46
N LEU A 166 -2.88 -5.78 -0.12
CA LEU A 166 -4.23 -6.33 -0.04
C LEU A 166 -4.40 -7.59 -0.92
N ALA A 167 -3.71 -7.68 -2.05
CA ALA A 167 -3.73 -8.85 -2.92
C ALA A 167 -3.19 -10.12 -2.25
N GLN A 168 -2.32 -9.96 -1.25
CA GLN A 168 -1.84 -11.07 -0.41
C GLN A 168 -2.86 -11.53 0.63
N LYS A 169 -3.95 -10.79 0.85
CA LYS A 169 -5.10 -11.22 1.66
C LYS A 169 -6.11 -11.90 0.74
N ASN A 170 -6.23 -13.23 0.83
CA ASN A 170 -7.09 -14.05 -0.04
C ASN A 170 -8.52 -13.50 -0.19
N ASP A 171 -9.09 -12.91 0.88
CA ASP A 171 -10.46 -12.39 0.90
C ASP A 171 -10.72 -11.18 -0.01
N LEU A 172 -9.68 -10.45 -0.42
CA LEU A 172 -9.79 -9.23 -1.23
C LEU A 172 -9.26 -9.42 -2.66
N LEU A 173 -8.62 -10.55 -2.95
CA LEU A 173 -7.98 -10.79 -4.23
C LEU A 173 -8.98 -10.75 -5.39
N TYR A 174 -10.15 -11.38 -5.23
CA TYR A 174 -11.21 -11.33 -6.24
C TYR A 174 -11.72 -9.91 -6.46
N ASP A 175 -11.94 -9.14 -5.38
CA ASP A 175 -12.42 -7.75 -5.47
C ASP A 175 -11.41 -6.87 -6.24
N ILE A 176 -10.11 -7.05 -6.01
CA ILE A 176 -9.03 -6.34 -6.72
C ILE A 176 -9.01 -6.75 -8.19
N LEU A 177 -9.01 -8.05 -8.47
CA LEU A 177 -8.97 -8.58 -9.84
C LEU A 177 -10.21 -8.19 -10.66
N ASN A 178 -11.36 -8.02 -10.00
CA ASN A 178 -12.60 -7.64 -10.66
C ASN A 178 -12.80 -6.10 -10.78
N CYS A 179 -11.89 -5.29 -10.25
CA CYS A 179 -11.95 -3.84 -10.43
C CYS A 179 -11.85 -3.45 -11.90
N GLN A 180 -12.67 -2.50 -12.33
CA GLN A 180 -12.63 -2.01 -13.71
C GLN A 180 -11.37 -1.17 -13.95
N VAL A 181 -10.78 -1.34 -15.12
CA VAL A 181 -9.62 -0.58 -15.58
C VAL A 181 -9.89 0.02 -16.97
N HIS A 182 -9.20 1.12 -17.26
CA HIS A 182 -9.17 1.75 -18.57
C HIS A 182 -8.50 0.84 -19.60
N SER A 183 -8.90 0.98 -20.87
CA SER A 183 -8.35 0.19 -21.98
C SER A 183 -6.84 0.36 -22.16
N ASN A 184 -6.27 1.45 -21.66
CA ASN A 184 -4.85 1.76 -21.70
C ASN A 184 -4.11 1.35 -20.41
N PHE A 185 -4.70 0.54 -19.54
CA PHE A 185 -4.09 0.13 -18.26
C PHE A 185 -2.66 -0.41 -18.40
N LEU A 186 -2.41 -1.21 -19.45
CA LEU A 186 -1.07 -1.77 -19.73
C LEU A 186 0.00 -0.72 -20.04
N ASN A 187 -0.37 0.57 -20.19
CA ASN A 187 0.59 1.67 -20.30
C ASN A 187 1.42 1.86 -19.02
N LEU A 188 0.96 1.34 -17.88
CA LEU A 188 1.74 1.30 -16.63
C LEU A 188 3.00 0.43 -16.74
N PHE A 189 3.06 -0.48 -17.73
CA PHE A 189 4.20 -1.36 -17.98
C PHE A 189 5.10 -0.86 -19.13
N GLN A 190 4.92 0.37 -19.62
CA GLN A 190 5.79 0.90 -20.66
C GLN A 190 7.18 1.23 -20.11
N ALA A 191 8.23 0.89 -20.84
CA ALA A 191 9.62 1.17 -20.45
C ALA A 191 9.95 2.67 -20.31
N THR A 192 9.05 3.57 -20.74
CA THR A 192 9.16 5.02 -20.55
C THR A 192 8.71 5.49 -19.16
N GLN A 193 8.04 4.62 -18.40
CA GLN A 193 7.64 4.94 -17.03
C GLN A 193 8.85 5.01 -16.11
N PRO A 194 8.80 5.79 -15.01
CA PRO A 194 9.86 5.78 -14.01
C PRO A 194 10.09 4.38 -13.45
N GLY A 195 11.34 3.96 -13.27
CA GLY A 195 11.68 2.63 -12.75
C GLY A 195 11.06 2.34 -11.39
N SER A 196 10.93 3.35 -10.51
CA SER A 196 10.25 3.22 -9.22
C SER A 196 8.75 2.91 -9.33
N LEU A 197 8.08 3.35 -10.39
CA LEU A 197 6.70 2.97 -10.68
C LEU A 197 6.66 1.58 -11.32
N LEU A 198 7.53 1.31 -12.29
CA LEU A 198 7.60 0.02 -12.98
C LEU A 198 7.85 -1.13 -12.01
N PHE A 199 8.80 -0.98 -11.09
CA PHE A 199 9.10 -1.98 -10.08
C PHE A 199 7.86 -2.35 -9.27
N GLU A 200 7.09 -1.36 -8.81
CA GLU A 200 5.89 -1.57 -8.01
C GLU A 200 4.74 -2.18 -8.84
N VAL A 201 4.63 -1.80 -10.12
CA VAL A 201 3.67 -2.37 -11.08
C VAL A 201 3.96 -3.84 -11.37
N LEU A 202 5.23 -4.19 -11.54
CA LEU A 202 5.66 -5.56 -11.72
C LEU A 202 5.48 -6.38 -10.43
N LEU A 203 5.80 -5.81 -9.28
CA LEU A 203 5.56 -6.45 -7.99
C LEU A 203 4.07 -6.74 -7.78
N PHE A 204 3.20 -5.79 -8.13
CA PHE A 204 1.76 -6.00 -8.06
C PHE A 204 1.30 -7.15 -8.97
N ALA A 205 1.77 -7.19 -10.22
CA ALA A 205 1.46 -8.26 -11.16
C ALA A 205 1.92 -9.64 -10.64
N GLU A 206 3.11 -9.72 -10.04
CA GLU A 206 3.62 -10.94 -9.38
C GLU A 206 2.65 -11.38 -8.27
N ARG A 207 2.26 -10.47 -7.36
CA ARG A 207 1.38 -10.82 -6.23
C ARG A 207 -0.01 -11.26 -6.68
N LEU A 208 -0.56 -10.64 -7.72
CA LEU A 208 -1.82 -11.08 -8.31
C LEU A 208 -1.68 -12.48 -8.94
N SER A 209 -0.58 -12.74 -9.64
CA SER A 209 -0.27 -14.04 -10.24
C SER A 209 -0.13 -15.13 -9.17
N GLU A 210 0.66 -14.88 -8.12
CA GLU A 210 0.83 -15.78 -6.98
C GLU A 210 -0.51 -16.08 -6.29
N GLY A 211 -1.30 -15.05 -5.99
CA GLY A 211 -2.60 -15.19 -5.35
C GLY A 211 -3.56 -16.07 -6.16
N ARG A 212 -3.64 -15.84 -7.48
CA ARG A 212 -4.44 -16.66 -8.41
C ARG A 212 -3.98 -18.12 -8.46
N ASN A 213 -2.71 -18.36 -8.18
CA ASN A 213 -2.11 -19.69 -8.21
C ASN A 213 -2.29 -20.48 -6.90
N THR A 214 -2.85 -19.88 -5.85
CA THR A 214 -3.16 -20.59 -4.61
C THR A 214 -4.28 -21.62 -4.81
N SER A 215 -4.17 -22.76 -4.11
CA SER A 215 -5.16 -23.85 -4.19
C SER A 215 -6.57 -23.39 -3.83
N HIS A 216 -6.70 -22.56 -2.79
CA HIS A 216 -7.97 -22.01 -2.34
C HIS A 216 -8.63 -21.12 -3.40
N TYR A 217 -7.86 -20.27 -4.08
CA TYR A 217 -8.40 -19.40 -5.11
C TYR A 217 -8.82 -20.20 -6.35
N ARG A 218 -8.02 -21.19 -6.77
CA ARG A 218 -8.33 -22.06 -7.92
C ARG A 218 -9.53 -22.99 -7.69
N ALA A 219 -9.86 -23.31 -6.44
CA ALA A 219 -11.00 -24.16 -6.12
C ALA A 219 -12.36 -23.53 -6.48
N VAL A 220 -12.40 -22.21 -6.68
CA VAL A 220 -13.61 -21.45 -7.01
C VAL A 220 -13.57 -21.03 -8.47
N LYS A 221 -14.69 -21.21 -9.18
CA LYS A 221 -14.88 -20.67 -10.53
C LYS A 221 -15.32 -19.21 -10.46
N TRP A 222 -14.34 -18.31 -10.50
CA TRP A 222 -14.57 -16.87 -10.53
C TRP A 222 -15.09 -16.40 -11.89
N HIS A 223 -15.92 -15.36 -11.87
CA HIS A 223 -16.41 -14.70 -13.08
C HIS A 223 -16.03 -13.23 -13.00
N TYR A 224 -15.15 -12.78 -13.89
CA TYR A 224 -14.69 -11.39 -13.92
C TYR A 224 -15.46 -10.57 -14.95
N ASN A 225 -15.53 -9.26 -14.72
CA ASN A 225 -16.03 -8.31 -15.70
C ASN A 225 -15.06 -8.22 -16.90
N GLU A 226 -15.60 -7.99 -18.11
CA GLU A 226 -14.81 -7.84 -19.34
C GLU A 226 -13.78 -6.69 -19.28
N LYS A 227 -14.07 -5.64 -18.51
CA LYS A 227 -13.16 -4.49 -18.30
C LYS A 227 -12.36 -4.61 -17.01
N SER A 228 -12.30 -5.78 -16.41
CA SER A 228 -11.63 -5.98 -15.14
C SER A 228 -10.11 -5.96 -15.28
N LEU A 229 -9.43 -5.72 -14.15
CA LEU A 229 -7.99 -5.87 -14.02
C LEU A 229 -7.53 -7.28 -14.43
N HIS A 230 -8.32 -8.31 -14.09
CA HIS A 230 -8.06 -9.68 -14.50
C HIS A 230 -7.99 -9.80 -16.01
N GLU A 231 -9.00 -9.33 -16.74
CA GLU A 231 -9.01 -9.42 -18.21
C GLU A 231 -7.87 -8.61 -18.84
N ALA A 232 -7.57 -7.42 -18.30
CA ALA A 232 -6.48 -6.60 -18.78
C ALA A 232 -5.09 -7.26 -18.63
N LEU A 233 -4.85 -7.98 -17.53
CA LEU A 233 -3.53 -8.58 -17.22
C LEU A 233 -3.40 -10.05 -17.65
N PHE A 234 -4.48 -10.81 -17.59
CA PHE A 234 -4.46 -12.27 -17.68
C PHE A 234 -5.56 -12.85 -18.58
N GLY A 235 -6.40 -12.01 -19.18
CA GLY A 235 -7.36 -12.45 -20.20
C GLY A 235 -6.64 -12.88 -21.48
N ASP A 236 -7.36 -13.60 -22.34
CA ASP A 236 -6.80 -14.17 -23.58
C ASP A 236 -6.26 -13.09 -24.54
N GLU A 237 -6.88 -11.90 -24.52
CA GLU A 237 -6.48 -10.74 -25.34
C GLU A 237 -5.41 -9.85 -24.64
N SER A 238 -4.91 -10.26 -23.48
CA SER A 238 -3.93 -9.47 -22.74
C SER A 238 -2.59 -9.42 -23.45
N ARG A 239 -2.04 -8.21 -23.57
CA ARG A 239 -0.70 -7.96 -24.11
C ARG A 239 0.37 -7.84 -23.02
N LEU A 240 0.10 -8.33 -21.81
CA LEU A 240 1.05 -8.24 -20.70
C LEU A 240 2.40 -8.90 -21.04
N ALA A 241 2.41 -10.06 -21.70
CA ALA A 241 3.64 -10.76 -22.09
C ALA A 241 4.56 -9.90 -22.97
N ASP A 242 4.01 -9.22 -23.99
CA ASP A 242 4.76 -8.28 -24.84
C ASP A 242 5.40 -7.16 -24.01
N ARG A 243 4.64 -6.61 -23.05
CA ARG A 243 5.13 -5.53 -22.16
C ARG A 243 6.26 -6.01 -21.26
N LEU A 244 6.13 -7.21 -20.69
CA LEU A 244 7.15 -7.79 -19.82
C LEU A 244 8.45 -8.07 -20.59
N LEU A 245 8.36 -8.61 -21.81
CA LEU A 245 9.53 -8.86 -22.65
C LEU A 245 10.29 -7.56 -22.98
N ALA A 246 9.57 -6.46 -23.21
CA ALA A 246 10.19 -5.15 -23.42
C ALA A 246 10.93 -4.63 -22.17
N LEU A 247 10.50 -5.01 -20.97
CA LEU A 247 11.12 -4.60 -19.71
C LEU A 247 12.35 -5.42 -19.32
N VAL A 248 12.60 -6.59 -19.94
CA VAL A 248 13.81 -7.40 -19.71
C VAL A 248 15.08 -6.66 -20.11
N ILE A 249 15.00 -5.70 -21.03
CA ILE A 249 16.12 -4.86 -21.47
C ILE A 249 16.08 -3.44 -20.87
N HIS A 250 15.27 -3.21 -19.83
CA HIS A 250 15.17 -1.90 -19.16
C HIS A 250 16.52 -1.51 -18.53
N PRO A 251 16.95 -0.23 -18.54
CA PRO A 251 18.28 0.15 -18.03
C PRO A 251 18.48 -0.12 -16.53
N GLU A 252 17.41 -0.14 -15.73
CA GLU A 252 17.48 -0.42 -14.29
C GLU A 252 17.38 -1.93 -14.00
N GLU A 253 18.39 -2.49 -13.34
CA GLU A 253 18.51 -3.92 -13.02
C GLU A 253 17.35 -4.46 -12.18
N GLU A 254 16.88 -3.69 -11.17
CA GLU A 254 15.77 -4.11 -10.32
C GLU A 254 14.47 -4.33 -11.11
N VAL A 255 14.24 -3.51 -12.13
CA VAL A 255 13.09 -3.64 -13.04
C VAL A 255 13.23 -4.90 -13.90
N GLN A 256 14.42 -5.18 -14.44
CA GLN A 256 14.67 -6.39 -15.23
C GLN A 256 14.43 -7.65 -14.39
N ILE A 257 15.01 -7.72 -13.19
CA ILE A 257 14.89 -8.86 -12.28
C ILE A 257 13.42 -9.10 -11.94
N GLN A 258 12.68 -8.03 -11.60
CA GLN A 258 11.29 -8.14 -11.24
C GLN A 258 10.42 -8.54 -12.45
N ALA A 259 10.71 -8.04 -13.66
CA ALA A 259 10.02 -8.46 -14.88
C ALA A 259 10.22 -9.96 -15.16
N CYS A 260 11.45 -10.46 -15.01
CA CYS A 260 11.75 -11.89 -15.13
C CYS A 260 10.97 -12.74 -14.12
N LYS A 261 10.86 -12.31 -12.87
CA LYS A 261 10.05 -13.01 -11.86
C LYS A 261 8.58 -13.12 -12.25
N VAL A 262 7.99 -12.02 -12.75
CA VAL A 262 6.60 -12.02 -13.23
C VAL A 262 6.43 -12.98 -14.42
N ILE A 263 7.36 -12.97 -15.38
CA ILE A 263 7.32 -13.91 -16.52
C ILE A 263 7.29 -15.36 -16.01
N VAL A 264 8.16 -15.70 -15.05
CA VAL A 264 8.22 -17.04 -14.46
C VAL A 264 6.93 -17.37 -13.68
N SER A 265 6.37 -16.41 -12.93
CA SER A 265 5.14 -16.63 -12.16
C SER A 265 3.92 -16.89 -13.05
N LEU A 266 3.87 -16.23 -14.21
CA LEU A 266 2.85 -16.45 -15.24
C LEU A 266 2.97 -17.83 -15.91
N GLN A 267 4.20 -18.31 -16.09
CA GLN A 267 4.52 -19.60 -16.72
C GLN A 267 4.40 -20.81 -15.79
N CYS A 268 3.83 -20.68 -14.58
CA CYS A 268 3.60 -21.81 -13.68
C CYS A 268 2.15 -22.37 -13.77
N PRO A 269 1.79 -23.16 -14.81
CA PRO A 269 0.66 -24.06 -14.71
C PRO A 269 1.10 -25.26 -13.86
N GLN A 270 0.47 -25.45 -12.69
CA GLN A 270 0.60 -26.70 -11.92
C GLN A 270 -0.32 -27.80 -12.47
N ASP A 271 -0.50 -27.87 -13.79
CA ASP A 271 -1.14 -29.01 -14.46
C ASP A 271 -0.10 -30.07 -14.89
N MET A 272 1.05 -30.10 -14.23
CA MET A 272 2.01 -31.21 -14.33
C MET A 272 1.78 -32.32 -13.29
N GLN A 273 0.60 -32.38 -12.64
CA GLN A 273 0.25 -33.46 -11.71
C GLN A 273 -1.17 -34.02 -11.88
N VAL A 274 -1.64 -34.29 -13.10
CA VAL A 274 -2.56 -35.44 -13.31
C VAL A 274 -2.38 -35.99 -14.73
N ARG A 275 -1.31 -36.78 -14.96
CA ARG A 275 -1.43 -37.88 -15.92
C ARG A 275 -1.82 -39.10 -15.10
N PRO A 276 -3.01 -39.71 -15.28
CA PRO A 276 -3.20 -41.07 -14.82
C PRO A 276 -2.24 -41.92 -15.66
N SER A 277 -1.15 -42.38 -15.05
CA SER A 277 -0.40 -43.51 -15.56
C SER A 277 -1.31 -44.72 -15.53
N PHE A 278 -2.07 -44.92 -16.61
CA PHE A 278 -2.65 -46.21 -16.93
C PHE A 278 -1.50 -47.15 -17.28
N CYS A 279 -0.91 -47.75 -16.25
CA CYS A 279 -0.19 -48.99 -16.42
C CYS A 279 -1.21 -50.01 -16.91
N GLN A 280 -1.18 -50.32 -18.21
CA GLN A 280 -1.83 -51.50 -18.76
C GLN A 280 -1.18 -52.72 -18.09
N ALA A 281 -1.86 -53.26 -17.08
CA ALA A 281 -1.60 -54.61 -16.62
C ALA A 281 -2.13 -55.55 -17.71
N SER A 282 -1.20 -56.11 -18.48
CA SER A 282 -1.44 -57.21 -19.40
C SER A 282 -1.98 -58.41 -18.61
N HIS A 283 -3.29 -58.63 -18.62
CA HIS A 283 -3.85 -59.92 -18.23
C HIS A 283 -3.80 -60.86 -19.44
N SER A 284 -2.67 -61.57 -19.57
CA SER A 284 -2.63 -62.85 -20.26
C SER A 284 -2.88 -63.95 -19.22
N TYR A 285 -4.03 -64.60 -19.25
CA TYR A 285 -4.15 -65.94 -18.69
C TYR A 285 -4.79 -66.86 -19.72
N PHE A 286 -3.96 -67.86 -20.06
CA PHE A 286 -4.19 -69.01 -20.90
C PHE A 286 -5.40 -69.83 -20.48
N ASP A 287 -6.09 -70.35 -21.49
CA ASP A 287 -6.93 -71.55 -21.42
C ASP A 287 -6.18 -72.74 -20.79
N ARG A 288 -6.84 -73.44 -19.87
CA ARG A 288 -6.71 -74.89 -19.71
C ARG A 288 -8.04 -75.50 -19.24
N GLU A 289 -8.37 -76.58 -19.96
CA GLU A 289 -9.43 -77.59 -19.81
C GLU A 289 -10.84 -77.23 -20.31
#